data_AF-A0A7X7A1J8-F1
#
_entry.id   AF-A0A7X7A1J8-F1
#
_cell.length_a   1.000
_cell.length_b   1.000
_cell.length_c   1.000
_cell.angle_alpha   90.00
_cell.angle_beta   90.00
_cell.angle_gamma   90.00
#
_symmetry.space_group_name_H-M   'P 1'
#
loop_
_entity.id
_entity.type
_entity.pdbx_description
1 polymer ?
#
loop_
_entity_poly.entity_id
_entity_poly.type
_entity_poly.pdbx_seq_one_letter_code
_entity_poly.pdbx_strand_id
1 'polypeptide(L)'
;MTFAERVIEFNNQLHYSGKLPDGYQVMNPFADNPETLEIMRRFYQKFYNDTAQRKFIIGINPGRHGAGTTGVPFTDTKRLESICGIKMKSARTHEVSSVFVYEMISAYGGVEKFYKHFYI
;
A
#
# COMPACT_ATOMS: atom_id res chain seq x y z
N MET A 1 -7.36 -5.21 18.72
CA MET A 1 -7.30 -4.83 17.30
C MET A 1 -6.45 -3.58 17.10
N THR A 2 -5.20 -3.76 16.68
CA THR A 2 -4.29 -2.69 16.23
C THR A 2 -4.78 -2.07 14.92
N PHE A 3 -4.23 -0.92 14.55
CA PHE A 3 -4.52 -0.26 13.28
C PHE A 3 -4.21 -1.18 12.10
N ALA A 4 -3.05 -1.85 12.13
CA ALA A 4 -2.65 -2.85 11.14
C ALA A 4 -3.70 -3.96 10.97
N GLU A 5 -4.20 -4.53 12.06
CA GLU A 5 -5.22 -5.59 12.01
C GLU A 5 -6.49 -5.11 11.32
N ARG A 6 -6.94 -3.87 11.57
CA ARG A 6 -8.14 -3.32 10.91
C ARG A 6 -7.94 -3.15 9.41
N VAL A 7 -6.79 -2.63 8.99
CA VAL A 7 -6.49 -2.40 7.57
C VAL A 7 -6.34 -3.72 6.82
N ILE A 8 -5.67 -4.69 7.43
CA ILE A 8 -5.50 -6.03 6.86
C ILE A 8 -6.86 -6.71 6.68
N GLU A 9 -7.72 -6.65 7.70
CA GLU A 9 -9.08 -7.21 7.61
C GLU A 9 -9.89 -6.53 6.51
N PHE A 10 -9.90 -5.20 6.46
CA PHE A 10 -10.59 -4.43 5.42
C PHE A 10 -10.12 -4.83 4.01
N ASN A 11 -8.81 -4.87 3.76
CA ASN A 11 -8.27 -5.22 2.44
C ASN A 11 -8.57 -6.67 2.05
N ASN A 12 -8.60 -7.61 2.99
CA ASN A 12 -8.97 -9.01 2.73
C ASN A 12 -10.45 -9.16 2.34
N GLN A 13 -11.31 -8.28 2.84
CA GLN A 13 -12.76 -8.30 2.59
C GLN A 13 -13.19 -7.36 1.46
N LEU A 14 -12.27 -6.58 0.89
CA LEU A 14 -12.57 -5.58 -0.13
C LEU A 14 -13.03 -6.27 -1.42
N HIS A 15 -14.30 -6.07 -1.78
CA HIS A 15 -14.90 -6.63 -2.98
C HIS A 15 -15.90 -5.64 -3.59
N TYR A 16 -15.84 -5.48 -4.92
CA TYR A 16 -16.80 -4.69 -5.68
C TYR A 16 -17.68 -5.60 -6.53
N SER A 17 -19.00 -5.52 -6.33
CA SER A 17 -20.01 -6.34 -7.01
C SER A 17 -20.91 -5.55 -7.95
N GLY A 18 -20.60 -4.27 -8.20
CA GLY A 18 -21.38 -3.42 -9.10
C GLY A 18 -21.13 -3.70 -10.58
N LYS A 19 -21.96 -3.11 -11.45
CA LYS A 19 -21.77 -3.14 -12.90
C LYS A 19 -20.83 -2.03 -13.35
N LEU A 20 -19.94 -2.34 -14.28
CA LEU A 20 -19.09 -1.37 -14.96
C LEU A 20 -19.57 -1.18 -16.41
N PRO A 21 -19.24 -0.03 -17.04
CA PRO A 21 -19.44 0.15 -18.47
C PRO A 21 -18.67 -0.90 -19.29
N ASP A 22 -19.13 -1.15 -20.51
CA ASP A 22 -18.48 -2.08 -21.42
C ASP A 22 -17.01 -1.70 -21.66
N GLY A 23 -16.13 -2.69 -21.63
CA GLY A 23 -14.68 -2.50 -21.79
C GLY A 23 -13.92 -2.15 -20.51
N TYR A 24 -14.60 -2.04 -19.36
CA TYR A 24 -13.96 -1.78 -18.06
C TYR A 24 -14.06 -3.00 -17.13
N GLN A 25 -13.01 -3.20 -16.32
CA GLN A 25 -12.95 -4.23 -15.29
C GLN A 25 -12.42 -3.66 -13.99
N VAL A 26 -12.87 -4.23 -12.86
CA VAL A 26 -12.31 -3.89 -11.55
C VAL A 26 -10.88 -4.40 -11.47
N MET A 27 -9.99 -3.57 -10.95
CA MET A 27 -8.67 -4.02 -10.51
C MET A 27 -8.66 -4.03 -8.99
N ASN A 28 -8.63 -5.24 -8.40
CA ASN A 28 -8.44 -5.43 -6.98
C ASN A 28 -7.03 -5.98 -6.73
N PRO A 29 -6.10 -5.18 -6.18
CA PRO A 29 -4.72 -5.62 -5.94
C PRO A 29 -4.64 -6.88 -5.06
N PHE A 30 -5.66 -7.12 -4.25
CA PHE A 30 -5.69 -8.17 -3.24
C PHE A 30 -6.33 -9.48 -3.73
N ALA A 31 -6.93 -9.50 -4.92
CA ALA A 31 -7.63 -10.67 -5.44
C ALA A 31 -6.74 -11.58 -6.29
N ASP A 32 -5.83 -11.01 -7.08
CA ASP A 32 -5.17 -11.74 -8.18
C ASP A 32 -3.82 -12.35 -7.80
N ASN A 33 -3.07 -11.73 -6.88
CA ASN A 33 -1.72 -12.15 -6.50
C ASN A 33 -1.61 -12.42 -4.99
N PRO A 34 -1.42 -13.68 -4.57
CA PRO A 34 -1.23 -14.03 -3.16
C PRO A 34 -0.04 -13.32 -2.50
N GLU A 35 1.02 -13.01 -3.26
CA GLU A 35 2.17 -12.28 -2.71
C GLU A 35 1.78 -10.85 -2.33
N THR A 36 0.87 -10.21 -3.06
CA THR A 36 0.42 -8.85 -2.73
C THR A 36 -0.21 -8.78 -1.35
N LEU A 37 -1.02 -9.78 -0.97
CA LEU A 37 -1.59 -9.88 0.38
C LEU A 37 -0.51 -10.05 1.46
N GLU A 38 0.49 -10.88 1.21
CA GLU A 38 1.60 -11.10 2.16
C GLU A 38 2.44 -9.82 2.35
N ILE A 39 2.77 -9.15 1.24
CA ILE A 39 3.50 -7.88 1.26
C ILE A 39 2.73 -6.80 2.03
N MET A 40 1.44 -6.68 1.74
CA MET A 40 0.54 -5.76 2.41
C MET A 40 0.50 -6.02 3.93
N ARG A 41 0.36 -7.29 4.36
CA ARG A 41 0.40 -7.68 5.78
C ARG A 41 1.70 -7.29 6.45
N ARG A 42 2.84 -7.64 5.85
CA ARG A 42 4.17 -7.31 6.37
C ARG A 42 4.37 -5.80 6.51
N PHE A 43 3.89 -5.02 5.55
CA PHE A 43 3.98 -3.56 5.60
C PHE A 43 3.16 -2.98 6.76
N TYR A 44 1.87 -3.34 6.86
CA TYR A 44 1.02 -2.79 7.91
C TYR A 44 1.44 -3.27 9.30
N GLN A 45 1.85 -4.52 9.47
CA GLN A 45 2.42 -5.01 10.73
C GLN A 45 3.72 -4.29 11.10
N LYS A 46 4.54 -3.88 10.13
CA LYS A 46 5.78 -3.15 10.41
C LYS A 46 5.52 -1.72 10.87
N PHE A 47 4.59 -1.00 10.26
CA PHE A 47 4.45 0.45 10.45
C PHE A 47 3.19 0.90 11.23
N TYR A 48 2.23 0.00 11.43
CA TYR A 48 0.91 0.32 12.02
C TYR A 48 0.50 -0.66 13.12
N ASN A 49 1.43 -1.43 13.71
CA ASN A 49 1.13 -2.38 14.77
C ASN A 49 0.98 -1.74 16.15
N ASP A 50 0.10 -0.74 16.23
CA ASP A 50 -0.28 -0.02 17.43
C ASP A 50 -1.75 0.45 17.31
N THR A 51 -2.24 1.18 18.30
CA THR A 51 -3.63 1.70 18.32
C THR A 51 -3.70 3.22 18.16
N ALA A 52 -2.59 3.88 17.82
CA ALA A 52 -2.56 5.33 17.74
C ALA A 52 -3.31 5.85 16.50
N GLN A 53 -3.93 7.01 16.63
CA GLN A 53 -4.61 7.66 15.52
C GLN A 53 -3.61 8.17 14.47
N ARG A 54 -4.05 8.18 13.21
CA ARG A 54 -3.26 8.65 12.07
C ARG A 54 -4.01 9.77 11.36
N LYS A 55 -3.27 10.76 10.87
CA LYS A 55 -3.82 11.73 9.92
C LYS A 55 -3.98 11.04 8.57
N PHE A 56 -5.16 11.17 7.97
CA PHE A 56 -5.47 10.49 6.73
C PHE A 56 -5.06 11.35 5.53
N ILE A 57 -4.32 10.76 4.59
CA ILE A 57 -3.96 11.34 3.31
C ILE A 57 -4.71 10.54 2.25
N ILE A 58 -5.44 11.20 1.36
CA ILE A 58 -6.30 10.51 0.40
C ILE A 58 -5.73 10.69 -1.00
N GLY A 59 -5.41 9.58 -1.66
CA GLY A 59 -5.10 9.53 -3.10
C GLY A 59 -6.36 9.49 -3.97
N ILE A 60 -6.22 9.15 -5.25
CA ILE A 60 -7.36 8.98 -6.15
C ILE A 60 -7.83 7.51 -6.14
N ASN A 61 -6.97 6.61 -6.64
CA ASN A 61 -7.21 5.16 -6.71
C ASN A 61 -5.86 4.44 -6.95
N PRO A 62 -5.79 3.11 -6.77
CA PRO A 62 -4.56 2.36 -6.99
C PRO A 62 -4.04 2.48 -8.44
N GLY A 63 -2.78 2.89 -8.58
CA GLY A 63 -2.04 2.82 -9.85
C GLY A 63 -1.49 1.40 -10.10
N ARG A 64 -1.47 0.95 -11.36
CA ARG A 64 -1.08 -0.43 -11.73
C ARG A 64 0.31 -0.83 -11.24
N HIS A 65 1.27 0.10 -11.24
CA HIS A 65 2.69 -0.19 -10.95
C HIS A 65 3.09 0.04 -9.48
N GLY A 66 2.30 0.75 -8.69
CA GLY A 66 2.50 0.93 -7.24
C GLY A 66 1.54 0.04 -6.46
N ALA A 67 0.54 0.65 -5.83
CA ALA A 67 -0.42 -0.04 -4.96
C ALA A 67 -1.20 -1.16 -5.69
N GLY A 68 -1.40 -1.05 -7.01
CA GLY A 68 -1.97 -2.11 -7.84
C GLY A 68 -1.14 -3.38 -7.90
N THR A 69 0.17 -3.29 -7.64
CA THR A 69 1.09 -4.42 -7.57
C THR A 69 1.38 -4.81 -6.11
N THR A 70 1.74 -3.84 -5.27
CA THR A 70 2.24 -4.10 -3.90
C THR A 70 1.15 -4.15 -2.83
N GLY A 71 -0.05 -3.64 -3.12
CA GLY A 71 -1.10 -3.46 -2.13
C GLY A 71 -0.84 -2.32 -1.14
N VAL A 72 0.21 -1.52 -1.35
CA VAL A 72 0.61 -0.42 -0.47
C VAL A 72 0.56 0.91 -1.22
N PRO A 73 -0.20 1.91 -0.74
CA PRO A 73 -0.32 3.23 -1.37
C PRO A 73 1.03 3.88 -1.67
N PHE A 74 1.17 4.41 -2.89
CA PHE A 74 2.37 5.11 -3.39
C PHE A 74 3.70 4.38 -3.18
N THR A 75 3.66 3.05 -3.10
CA THR A 75 4.83 2.23 -2.81
C THR A 75 5.00 1.19 -3.91
N ASP A 76 5.89 1.48 -4.87
CA ASP A 76 6.30 0.48 -5.85
C ASP A 76 7.30 -0.52 -5.26
N THR A 77 7.61 -1.59 -6.00
CA THR A 77 8.48 -2.65 -5.48
C THR A 77 9.91 -2.16 -5.19
N LYS A 78 10.40 -1.14 -5.91
CA LYS A 78 11.74 -0.59 -5.69
C LYS A 78 11.83 0.12 -4.35
N ARG A 79 10.85 0.99 -4.02
CA ARG A 79 10.78 1.71 -2.73
C ARG A 79 10.46 0.77 -1.58
N LEU A 80 9.56 -0.18 -1.82
CA LEU A 80 9.23 -1.23 -0.86
C LEU A 80 10.48 -2.02 -0.43
N GLU A 81 11.32 -2.43 -1.37
CA GLU A 81 12.55 -3.16 -1.06
C GLU A 81 13.61 -2.26 -0.43
N SER A 82 13.98 -1.16 -1.11
CA SER A 82 15.12 -0.33 -0.72
C SER A 82 14.90 0.53 0.51
N ILE A 83 13.66 0.95 0.79
CA ILE A 83 13.34 1.87 1.90
C ILE A 83 12.55 1.17 2.99
N CYS A 84 11.56 0.34 2.63
CA CYS A 84 10.77 -0.39 3.63
C CYS A 84 11.39 -1.74 4.03
N GLY A 85 12.39 -2.24 3.30
CA GLY A 85 13.03 -3.53 3.58
C GLY A 85 12.13 -4.75 3.33
N ILE A 86 11.12 -4.60 2.48
CA ILE A 86 10.17 -5.66 2.14
C ILE A 86 10.32 -5.98 0.65
N LYS A 87 10.84 -7.17 0.35
CA LYS A 87 11.06 -7.61 -1.03
C LYS A 87 9.84 -8.31 -1.59
N MET A 88 9.37 -7.86 -2.75
CA MET A 88 8.43 -8.57 -3.62
C MET A 88 9.22 -9.33 -4.70
N LYS A 89 8.87 -10.60 -4.94
CA LYS A 89 9.59 -11.50 -5.84
C LYS A 89 8.92 -11.62 -7.21
N SER A 90 7.58 -11.60 -7.24
CA SER A 90 6.80 -11.79 -8.48
C SER A 90 6.88 -10.61 -9.43
N ALA A 91 7.24 -9.42 -8.96
CA ALA A 91 7.26 -8.21 -9.77
C ALA A 91 8.40 -7.27 -9.41
N ARG A 92 8.83 -6.50 -10.41
CA ARG A 92 9.72 -5.35 -10.23
C ARG A 92 9.20 -4.16 -11.01
N THR A 93 8.64 -3.18 -10.32
CA THR A 93 7.94 -2.03 -10.90
C THR A 93 8.64 -0.70 -10.59
N HIS A 94 8.24 0.34 -11.32
CA HIS A 94 8.67 1.71 -11.07
C HIS A 94 7.49 2.66 -11.27
N GLU A 95 7.20 3.47 -10.25
CA GLU A 95 6.14 4.46 -10.27
C GLU A 95 6.69 5.84 -9.88
N VAL A 96 6.45 6.86 -10.72
CA VAL A 96 6.96 8.23 -10.49
C VAL A 96 6.35 8.85 -9.23
N SER A 97 5.07 8.63 -8.96
CA SER A 97 4.44 9.08 -7.72
C SER A 97 5.05 8.42 -6.48
N SER A 98 5.51 7.16 -6.59
CA SER A 98 6.26 6.51 -5.51
C SER A 98 7.63 7.15 -5.29
N VAL A 99 8.32 7.63 -6.34
CA VAL A 99 9.56 8.42 -6.19
C VAL A 99 9.29 9.63 -5.32
N PHE A 100 8.33 10.46 -5.75
CA PHE A 100 8.01 11.73 -5.10
C PHE A 100 7.58 11.54 -3.64
N VAL A 101 6.66 10.61 -3.37
CA VAL A 101 6.17 10.37 -2.02
C VAL A 101 7.29 9.91 -1.09
N TYR A 102 8.19 9.04 -1.55
CA TYR A 102 9.29 8.59 -0.70
C TYR A 102 10.40 9.62 -0.51
N GLU A 103 10.64 10.51 -1.49
CA GLU A 103 11.49 11.70 -1.29
C GLU A 103 10.91 12.63 -0.22
N MET A 104 9.59 12.88 -0.27
CA MET A 104 8.88 13.66 0.74
C MET A 104 8.93 12.99 2.13
N ILE A 105 8.69 11.68 2.21
CA ILE A 105 8.80 10.91 3.46
C ILE A 105 10.22 11.00 4.03
N SER A 106 11.24 10.90 3.17
CA SER A 106 12.63 11.08 3.57
C SER A 106 12.86 12.47 4.16
N ALA A 107 12.39 13.53 3.48
CA ALA A 107 12.49 14.91 3.97
C ALA A 107 11.71 15.16 5.27
N TYR A 108 10.60 14.44 5.51
CA TYR A 108 9.83 14.51 6.76
C TYR A 108 10.56 13.90 7.98
N GLY A 109 11.52 13.01 7.73
CA GLY A 109 12.28 12.30 8.76
C GLY A 109 12.17 10.78 8.70
N GLY A 110 11.83 10.22 7.54
CA GLY A 110 11.86 8.78 7.27
C GLY A 110 10.54 8.03 7.50
N VAL A 111 10.49 6.80 7.00
CA VAL A 111 9.28 5.95 6.97
C VAL A 111 8.70 5.68 8.36
N GLU A 112 9.53 5.45 9.38
CA GLU A 112 9.02 5.17 10.73
C GLU A 112 8.30 6.38 11.32
N LYS A 113 8.89 7.58 11.20
CA LYS A 113 8.27 8.82 11.71
C LYS A 113 7.04 9.20 10.90
N PHE A 114 7.07 9.00 9.59
CA PHE A 114 5.95 9.32 8.71
C PHE A 114 4.75 8.40 8.99
N TYR A 115 4.92 7.08 8.91
CA TYR A 115 3.82 6.14 9.08
C TYR A 115 3.31 6.04 10.53
N LYS A 116 4.07 6.53 11.52
CA LYS A 116 3.57 6.75 12.89
C LYS A 116 2.54 7.90 12.97
N HIS A 117 2.60 8.87 12.06
CA HIS A 117 1.73 10.05 12.08
C HIS A 117 0.66 10.04 10.99
N PHE A 118 0.90 9.37 9.87
CA PHE A 118 0.04 9.38 8.70
C PHE A 118 -0.38 7.98 8.26
N TYR A 119 -1.58 7.89 7.73
CA TYR A 119 -2.10 6.76 6.97
C TYR A 119 -2.47 7.31 5.60
N ILE A 120 -2.04 6.64 4.54
CA ILE A 120 -2.41 6.97 3.16
C ILE A 120 -3.41 5.94 2.67
#